data_AF-A0A841CD20-F1
#
_entry.id   AF-A0A841CD20-F1
#
_cell.length_a   1.000
_cell.length_b   1.000
_cell.length_c   1.000
_cell.angle_alpha   90.00
_cell.angle_beta   90.00
_cell.angle_gamma   90.00
#
_symmetry.space_group_name_H-M   'P 1'
#
loop_
_entity.id
_entity.type
_entity.pdbx_description
1 polymer ?
#
loop_
_entity_poly.entity_id
_entity_poly.type
_entity_poly.pdbx_seq_one_letter_code
_entity_poly.pdbx_strand_id
1 'polypeptide(L)'
;MRTDPFREFDRLTQQFFGGNGTLTRPAVMPMDAYRSGEQFVVEFDLPGVDPASIDLNVEQNVLTVKAERSVTDGDRTEFQVAERPRGTFSRQLFLGEALDTDHIQAGYQAGVLTLRIPVAERAKPRKIEISAGDGARQMINA
;
A
#
# COMPACT_ATOMS: atom_id res chain seq x y z
N MET A 1 25.82 11.40 40.68
CA MET A 1 24.93 11.41 39.50
C MET A 1 25.00 10.03 38.87
N ARG A 2 24.02 9.16 39.16
CA ARG A 2 23.93 7.83 38.55
C ARG A 2 23.09 7.97 37.28
N THR A 3 23.75 7.91 36.13
CA THR A 3 23.10 7.73 34.83
C THR A 3 22.46 6.35 34.85
N ASP A 4 21.13 6.32 34.90
CA ASP A 4 20.36 5.09 34.92
C ASP A 4 20.10 4.64 33.46
N PRO A 5 20.78 3.59 32.98
CA PRO A 5 20.76 3.18 31.56
C PRO A 5 19.37 2.77 31.08
N PHE A 6 18.44 2.48 32.00
CA PHE A 6 17.07 2.12 31.67
C PHE A 6 16.18 3.33 31.37
N ARG A 7 16.52 4.55 31.85
CA ARG A 7 15.76 5.77 31.54
C ARG A 7 16.03 6.32 30.14
N GLU A 8 17.23 6.08 29.60
CA GLU A 8 17.51 6.38 28.18
C GLU A 8 16.77 5.41 27.26
N PHE A 9 16.66 4.14 27.66
CA PHE A 9 15.85 3.16 26.95
C PHE A 9 14.38 3.57 26.96
N ASP A 10 13.81 4.02 28.08
CA ASP A 10 12.42 4.52 28.13
C ASP A 10 12.18 5.76 27.25
N ARG A 11 13.13 6.70 27.14
CA ARG A 11 12.99 7.85 26.21
C ARG A 11 13.11 7.45 24.75
N LEU A 12 14.02 6.53 24.43
CA LEU A 12 14.14 5.98 23.08
C LEU A 12 12.90 5.16 22.74
N THR A 13 12.38 4.38 23.68
CA THR A 13 11.18 3.55 23.50
C THR A 13 9.92 4.40 23.41
N GLN A 14 9.81 5.51 24.14
CA GLN A 14 8.75 6.51 23.92
C GLN A 14 8.87 7.16 22.53
N GLN A 15 10.08 7.41 22.04
CA GLN A 15 10.30 7.89 20.67
C GLN A 15 10.02 6.80 19.60
N PHE A 16 10.08 5.51 19.93
CA PHE A 16 9.83 4.40 18.98
C PHE A 16 8.40 3.81 19.06
N PHE A 17 7.72 3.94 20.21
CA PHE A 17 6.44 3.26 20.49
C PHE A 17 5.37 4.17 21.14
N GLY A 18 5.67 5.42 21.45
CA GLY A 18 4.74 6.35 22.10
C GLY A 18 4.55 7.64 21.31
N GLY A 19 3.65 7.66 20.33
CA GLY A 19 3.23 8.93 19.74
C GLY A 19 2.47 8.77 18.44
N ASN A 20 1.27 9.34 18.42
CA ASN A 20 0.42 9.55 17.24
C ASN A 20 1.23 9.90 15.99
N GLY A 21 0.82 9.38 14.83
CA GLY A 21 1.58 9.46 13.59
C GLY A 21 2.03 10.89 13.28
N THR A 22 3.35 11.11 13.26
CA THR A 22 3.97 12.34 12.76
C THR A 22 4.35 12.13 11.29
N LEU A 23 4.63 13.20 10.54
CA LEU A 23 5.17 13.10 9.17
C LEU A 23 6.43 12.22 9.07
N THR A 24 7.18 12.06 10.16
CA THR A 24 8.40 11.26 10.25
C THR A 24 8.17 9.81 10.67
N ARG A 25 6.99 9.48 11.23
CA ARG A 25 6.55 8.12 11.56
C ARG A 25 5.04 8.01 11.35
N PRO A 26 4.58 7.77 10.10
CA PRO A 26 3.16 7.64 9.81
C PRO A 26 2.53 6.54 10.67
N ALA A 27 1.28 6.75 11.07
CA ALA A 27 0.54 5.72 11.79
C ALA A 27 0.37 4.45 10.93
N VAL A 28 0.32 3.29 11.58
CA VAL A 28 0.13 2.01 10.89
C VAL A 28 -1.19 2.03 10.14
N MET A 29 -1.13 1.72 8.84
CA MET A 29 -2.28 1.55 7.95
C MET A 29 -2.34 0.07 7.56
N PRO A 30 -3.01 -0.81 8.32
CA PRO A 30 -3.12 -2.23 7.99
C PRO A 30 -3.65 -2.44 6.58
N MET A 31 -3.22 -3.52 5.95
CA MET A 31 -3.63 -3.82 4.57
C MET A 31 -3.68 -5.31 4.31
N ASP A 32 -4.57 -5.69 3.39
CA ASP A 32 -4.55 -6.96 2.69
C ASP A 32 -4.35 -6.73 1.19
N ALA A 33 -3.62 -7.62 0.54
CA ALA A 33 -3.42 -7.58 -0.90
C ALA A 33 -3.52 -8.98 -1.47
N TYR A 34 -4.32 -9.14 -2.52
CA TYR A 34 -4.60 -10.43 -3.11
C TYR A 34 -4.96 -10.31 -4.60
N ARG A 35 -4.89 -11.42 -5.31
CA ARG A 35 -5.33 -11.50 -6.69
C ARG A 35 -6.75 -12.05 -6.75
N SER A 36 -7.62 -11.38 -7.51
CA SER A 36 -8.98 -11.82 -7.80
C SER A 36 -9.16 -11.87 -9.32
N GLY A 37 -8.99 -13.06 -9.90
CA GLY A 37 -9.02 -13.25 -11.35
C GLY A 37 -7.96 -12.44 -12.09
N GLU A 38 -8.41 -11.49 -12.91
CA GLU A 38 -7.57 -10.57 -13.69
C GLU A 38 -7.29 -9.24 -12.98
N GLN A 39 -7.59 -9.14 -11.69
CA GLN A 39 -7.36 -7.94 -10.89
C GLN A 39 -6.43 -8.23 -9.71
N PHE A 40 -5.56 -7.26 -9.42
CA PHE A 40 -4.87 -7.14 -8.14
C PHE A 40 -5.69 -6.22 -7.24
N VAL A 41 -6.09 -6.72 -6.09
CA VAL A 41 -6.95 -5.99 -5.13
C VAL A 41 -6.15 -5.70 -3.88
N VAL A 42 -6.28 -4.48 -3.39
CA VAL A 42 -5.61 -4.01 -2.17
C VAL A 42 -6.64 -3.32 -1.29
N GLU A 43 -6.69 -3.70 -0.02
CA GLU A 43 -7.61 -3.14 0.96
C GLU A 43 -6.83 -2.52 2.11
N PHE A 44 -7.20 -1.31 2.54
CA PHE A 44 -6.59 -0.59 3.66
C PHE A 44 -7.61 -0.24 4.73
N ASP A 45 -7.27 -0.54 5.97
CA ASP A 45 -8.09 -0.16 7.13
C ASP A 45 -7.85 1.31 7.48
N LEU A 46 -8.84 2.15 7.21
CA LEU A 46 -8.83 3.59 7.45
C LEU A 46 -10.09 4.08 8.19
N PRO A 47 -10.56 3.44 9.28
CA PRO A 47 -11.84 3.77 9.89
C PRO A 47 -11.91 5.21 10.41
N GLY A 48 -12.94 5.96 10.02
CA GLY A 48 -13.13 7.35 10.46
C GLY A 48 -12.16 8.37 9.83
N VAL A 49 -11.51 8.01 8.72
CA VAL A 49 -10.89 8.96 7.80
C VAL A 49 -11.97 9.60 6.94
N ASP A 50 -11.85 10.91 6.71
CA ASP A 50 -12.65 11.64 5.73
C ASP A 50 -12.22 11.22 4.31
N PRO A 51 -13.11 10.71 3.45
CA PRO A 51 -12.77 10.35 2.08
C PRO A 51 -12.07 11.47 1.30
N ALA A 52 -12.39 12.74 1.60
CA ALA A 52 -11.78 13.89 0.93
C ALA A 52 -10.31 14.13 1.34
N SER A 53 -9.84 13.54 2.44
CA SER A 53 -8.44 13.63 2.87
C SER A 53 -7.57 12.48 2.32
N ILE A 54 -8.17 11.53 1.59
CA ILE A 54 -7.46 10.41 0.99
C ILE A 54 -6.83 10.87 -0.32
N ASP A 55 -5.50 10.81 -0.38
CA ASP A 55 -4.70 11.10 -1.56
C ASP A 55 -4.06 9.83 -2.09
N LEU A 56 -4.25 9.58 -3.38
CA LEU A 56 -3.74 8.41 -4.11
C LEU A 56 -2.89 8.90 -5.27
N ASN A 57 -1.62 8.54 -5.27
CA ASN A 57 -0.69 8.90 -6.34
C ASN A 57 0.06 7.66 -6.81
N VAL A 58 0.27 7.53 -8.12
CA VAL A 58 1.12 6.52 -8.72
C VAL A 58 2.22 7.19 -9.52
N GLU A 59 3.47 6.95 -9.10
CA GLU A 59 4.66 7.44 -9.80
C GLU A 59 5.64 6.27 -9.97
N GLN A 60 6.09 6.03 -11.21
CA GLN A 60 7.09 4.98 -11.50
C GLN A 60 6.74 3.60 -10.90
N ASN A 61 5.47 3.20 -11.04
CA ASN A 61 4.91 1.98 -10.46
C ASN A 61 4.90 1.94 -8.92
N VAL A 62 5.09 3.07 -8.25
CA VAL A 62 4.94 3.18 -6.80
C VAL A 62 3.60 3.85 -6.50
N LEU A 63 2.67 3.08 -5.96
CA LEU A 63 1.42 3.59 -5.42
C LEU A 63 1.68 4.14 -4.03
N THR A 64 1.39 5.41 -3.82
CA THR A 64 1.41 6.08 -2.53
C THR A 64 -0.03 6.38 -2.10
N VAL A 65 -0.40 5.87 -0.93
CA VAL A 65 -1.68 6.12 -0.27
C VAL A 65 -1.42 7.00 0.94
N LYS A 66 -2.04 8.19 0.96
CA LYS A 66 -2.01 9.09 2.11
C LYS A 66 -3.43 9.35 2.59
N ALA A 67 -3.60 9.47 3.89
CA ALA A 67 -4.89 9.75 4.50
C ALA A 67 -4.69 10.51 5.81
N GLU A 68 -5.65 11.34 6.19
CA GLU A 68 -5.62 12.05 7.46
C GLU A 68 -6.86 11.74 8.29
N ARG A 69 -6.65 11.37 9.55
CA ARG A 69 -7.69 11.26 10.56
C ARG A 69 -7.57 12.42 11.54
N SER A 70 -8.44 13.41 11.38
CA SER A 70 -8.52 14.58 12.24
C SER A 70 -9.12 14.24 13.61
N VAL A 71 -8.86 15.12 14.59
CA VAL A 71 -9.49 15.08 15.91
C VAL A 71 -10.74 15.93 15.87
N THR A 72 -11.89 15.36 16.28
CA THR A 72 -13.20 16.01 16.18
C THR A 72 -13.33 17.25 17.07
N ASP A 73 -12.72 17.23 18.27
CA ASP A 73 -12.74 18.36 19.19
C ASP A 73 -11.30 18.85 19.39
N GLY A 74 -10.99 20.08 18.96
CA GLY A 74 -9.64 20.68 18.93
C GLY A 74 -8.94 20.85 20.30
N ASP A 75 -8.17 21.92 20.50
CA ASP A 75 -7.28 22.12 21.66
C ASP A 75 -7.94 22.14 23.06
N ARG A 76 -9.28 22.04 23.14
CA ARG A 76 -10.05 22.09 24.39
C ARG A 76 -10.49 20.70 24.88
N THR A 77 -9.94 19.63 24.31
CA THR A 77 -10.36 18.26 24.56
C THR A 77 -9.37 17.51 25.42
N GLU A 78 -9.79 17.09 26.60
CA GLU A 78 -9.02 16.23 27.47
C GLU A 78 -9.37 14.76 27.18
N PHE A 79 -8.44 14.03 26.57
CA PHE A 79 -8.60 12.60 26.34
C PHE A 79 -8.45 11.83 27.64
N GLN A 80 -9.54 11.21 28.11
CA GLN A 80 -9.48 10.25 29.21
C GLN A 80 -8.79 8.95 28.76
N VAL A 81 -9.00 8.53 27.50
CA VAL A 81 -8.36 7.39 26.84
C VAL A 81 -8.13 7.71 25.36
N ALA A 82 -6.96 7.38 24.82
CA ALA A 82 -6.58 7.67 23.43
C ALA A 82 -5.85 6.49 22.77
N GLU A 83 -6.58 5.43 22.43
CA GLU A 83 -6.01 4.23 21.79
C GLU A 83 -6.04 4.27 20.25
N ARG A 84 -6.92 5.08 19.67
CA ARG A 84 -7.09 5.16 18.22
C ARG A 84 -5.93 5.97 17.61
N PRO A 85 -5.21 5.44 16.59
CA PRO A 85 -4.21 6.22 15.89
C PRO A 85 -4.86 7.41 15.18
N ARG A 86 -4.19 8.56 15.17
CA ARG A 86 -4.65 9.83 14.61
C ARG A 86 -3.53 10.51 13.84
N GLY A 87 -3.87 11.52 13.05
CA GLY A 87 -2.94 12.25 12.20
C GLY A 87 -2.82 11.61 10.82
N THR A 88 -1.62 11.70 10.25
CA THR A 88 -1.36 11.25 8.87
C THR A 88 -0.98 9.78 8.82
N PHE A 89 -1.67 9.05 7.95
CA PHE A 89 -1.34 7.70 7.53
C PHE A 89 -0.72 7.79 6.14
N SER A 90 0.36 7.05 5.91
CA SER A 90 1.02 6.99 4.60
C SER A 90 1.55 5.59 4.37
N ARG A 91 1.24 5.01 3.21
CA ARG A 91 1.75 3.70 2.81
C ARG A 91 2.13 3.71 1.34
N GLN A 92 3.25 3.05 1.02
CA GLN A 92 3.75 2.91 -0.34
C GLN A 92 3.77 1.44 -0.74
N LEU A 93 3.42 1.18 -2.00
CA LEU A 93 3.39 -0.15 -2.59
C LEU A 93 4.08 -0.12 -3.95
N PHE A 94 5.02 -1.03 -4.14
CA PHE A 94 5.61 -1.28 -5.44
C PHE A 94 4.66 -2.18 -6.24
N LEU A 95 4.15 -1.64 -7.34
CA LEU A 95 3.31 -2.34 -8.29
C LEU A 95 4.17 -3.03 -9.34
N GLY A 96 3.84 -4.27 -9.67
CA GLY A 96 4.53 -4.98 -10.75
C GLY A 96 4.23 -4.35 -12.11
N GLU A 97 5.17 -4.44 -13.05
CA GLU A 97 4.97 -3.95 -14.43
C GLU A 97 3.81 -4.62 -15.17
N ALA A 98 3.35 -5.77 -14.67
CA ALA A 98 2.21 -6.48 -15.22
C ALA A 98 0.86 -5.85 -14.86
N LEU A 99 0.82 -4.80 -14.01
CA LEU A 99 -0.39 -4.12 -13.62
C LEU A 99 -0.64 -2.88 -14.49
N ASP A 100 -1.91 -2.63 -14.77
CA ASP A 100 -2.37 -1.45 -15.49
C ASP A 100 -2.69 -0.34 -14.49
N THR A 101 -1.72 0.54 -14.28
CA THR A 101 -1.83 1.65 -13.32
C THR A 101 -2.71 2.80 -13.82
N ASP A 102 -3.00 2.85 -15.12
CA ASP A 102 -3.80 3.92 -15.72
C ASP A 102 -5.31 3.68 -15.47
N HIS A 103 -5.69 2.44 -15.17
CA HIS A 103 -7.07 2.01 -14.97
C HIS A 103 -7.36 1.55 -13.53
N ILE A 104 -6.69 2.14 -12.54
CA ILE A 104 -6.94 1.87 -11.13
C ILE A 104 -8.34 2.36 -10.74
N GLN A 105 -9.11 1.50 -10.07
CA GLN A 105 -10.38 1.86 -9.45
C GLN A 105 -10.23 1.92 -7.93
N ALA A 106 -10.75 2.97 -7.31
CA ALA A 106 -10.75 3.14 -5.87
C ALA A 106 -12.19 3.24 -5.34
N GLY A 107 -12.45 2.58 -4.22
CA GLY A 107 -13.71 2.68 -3.48
C GLY A 107 -13.43 2.77 -1.99
N TYR A 108 -14.23 3.56 -1.26
CA TYR A 108 -14.12 3.65 0.19
C TYR A 108 -15.48 3.41 0.82
N GLN A 109 -15.58 2.35 1.61
CA GLN A 109 -16.83 1.94 2.24
C GLN A 109 -16.56 1.39 3.64
N ALA A 110 -17.40 1.78 4.60
CA ALA A 110 -17.35 1.28 5.98
C ALA A 110 -15.96 1.40 6.66
N GLY A 111 -15.16 2.39 6.28
CA GLY A 111 -13.82 2.61 6.84
C GLY A 111 -12.70 1.81 6.16
N VAL A 112 -12.99 1.13 5.05
CA VAL A 112 -12.01 0.37 4.26
C VAL A 112 -11.86 1.03 2.89
N LEU A 113 -10.61 1.32 2.51
CA LEU A 113 -10.25 1.77 1.16
C LEU A 113 -9.85 0.55 0.33
N THR A 114 -10.60 0.27 -0.73
CA THR A 114 -10.33 -0.82 -1.67
C THR A 114 -9.84 -0.26 -2.99
N LEU A 115 -8.67 -0.70 -3.43
CA LEU A 115 -8.10 -0.42 -4.74
C LEU A 115 -8.14 -1.69 -5.60
N ARG A 116 -8.60 -1.55 -6.85
CA ARG A 116 -8.63 -2.62 -7.84
C ARG A 116 -7.80 -2.21 -9.03
N ILE A 117 -6.77 -2.99 -9.33
CA ILE A 117 -5.80 -2.71 -10.38
C ILE A 117 -5.87 -3.85 -11.40
N PRO A 118 -6.32 -3.61 -12.63
CA PRO A 118 -6.34 -4.63 -13.67
C PRO A 118 -4.92 -5.13 -14.01
N VAL A 119 -4.82 -6.37 -14.46
CA VAL A 119 -3.60 -6.87 -15.10
C VAL A 119 -3.53 -6.29 -16.52
N ALA A 120 -2.40 -5.70 -16.88
CA ALA A 120 -2.19 -5.10 -18.19
C ALA A 120 -2.31 -6.15 -19.30
N GLU A 121 -3.00 -5.79 -20.39
CA GLU A 121 -3.21 -6.69 -21.55
C GLU A 121 -1.88 -7.21 -22.12
N ARG A 122 -0.83 -6.38 -22.15
CA ARG A 122 0.52 -6.76 -22.58
C ARG A 122 1.18 -7.84 -21.72
N ALA A 123 0.74 -7.99 -20.48
CA ALA A 123 1.26 -8.96 -19.54
C ALA A 123 0.47 -10.28 -19.55
N LYS A 124 -0.62 -10.36 -20.32
CA LYS A 124 -1.34 -11.62 -20.52
C LYS A 124 -0.48 -12.59 -21.32
N PRO A 125 -0.42 -13.87 -20.92
CA PRO A 125 0.42 -14.86 -21.59
C PRO A 125 0.02 -15.00 -23.06
N ARG A 126 0.98 -14.79 -23.97
CA ARG A 126 0.80 -15.02 -25.40
C ARG A 126 1.18 -16.46 -25.74
N LYS A 127 0.30 -17.17 -26.44
CA LYS A 127 0.63 -18.49 -27.00
C LYS A 127 1.67 -18.31 -28.11
N ILE A 128 2.82 -18.97 -27.97
CA ILE A 128 3.84 -19.06 -29.02
C ILE A 128 3.54 -20.32 -29.83
N GLU A 129 3.21 -20.16 -31.10
CA GLU A 129 3.03 -21.28 -32.02
C GLU A 129 4.39 -21.67 -32.60
N ILE A 130 4.72 -22.95 -32.53
CA ILE A 130 5.93 -23.50 -33.15
C ILE A 130 5.56 -23.90 -34.58
N SER A 131 6.02 -23.13 -35.56
CA SER A 131 5.95 -23.52 -36.96
C SER A 131 7.05 -24.54 -37.26
N ALA A 132 6.68 -25.80 -37.49
CA ALA A 132 7.59 -26.77 -38.08
C ALA A 132 7.86 -26.37 -39.53
N GLY A 133 9.08 -25.94 -39.83
CA GLY A 133 9.51 -25.76 -41.22
C GLY A 133 9.63 -27.13 -41.87
N ASP A 134 8.92 -27.35 -42.97
CA ASP A 134 9.17 -28.42 -43.95
C ASP A 134 10.51 -28.14 -44.66
N GLY A 135 11.60 -28.25 -43.90
CA GLY A 135 12.96 -28.23 -44.40
C GLY A 135 13.46 -29.66 -44.47
N ALA A 136 13.40 -30.25 -45.66
CA ALA A 136 13.98 -31.55 -45.97
C ALA A 136 15.38 -31.69 -45.35
N ARG A 137 15.51 -32.59 -44.37
CA ARG A 137 16.81 -33.18 -44.01
C ARG A 137 17.29 -33.96 -45.23
N GLN A 138 18.05 -33.33 -46.12
CA GLN A 138 18.90 -34.07 -47.03
C GLN A 138 20.02 -34.69 -46.19
N MET A 139 19.85 -35.98 -45.91
CA MET A 139 20.94 -36.86 -45.52
C MET A 139 21.93 -36.88 -46.67
N ILE A 140 23.14 -36.37 -46.44
CA ILE A 140 24.27 -36.56 -47.34
C ILE A 140 24.95 -37.85 -46.89
N ASN A 141 24.81 -38.91 -47.68
CA ASN A 141 25.65 -40.11 -47.60
C ASN A 141 26.60 -40.10 -48.81
N ALA A 142 27.82 -40.60 -48.55
CA ALA A 142 29.03 -40.68 -49.39
C ALA A 142 29.89 -39.42 -49.41
#